data_AF-A0AAD5QWM6-F1
#
_entry.id   AF-A0AAD5QWM6-F1
#
_cell.length_a   1.000
_cell.length_b   1.000
_cell.length_c   1.000
_cell.angle_alpha   90.00
_cell.angle_beta   90.00
_cell.angle_gamma   90.00
#
_symmetry.space_group_name_H-M   'P 1'
#
loop_
_entity.id
_entity.type
_entity.pdbx_description
1 polymer ?
#
loop_
_entity_poly.entity_id
_entity_poly.type
_entity_poly.pdbx_seq_one_letter_code
_entity_poly.pdbx_strand_id
1 'polypeptide(L)'
;MHNNFRSLVATGRARNGEYPNENAPPASRMDLMEYDCHAEQLALSHAGSCDRREIPPFARPGYSENIHILDTTATDLLGAIQNAIASFIFELRGNGIPSNMILTPQVFQRTRRTVTRVAK
;
A
#
# COMPACT_ATOMS: atom_id res chain seq x y z
N MET A 1 0.07 -8.23 9.36
CA MET A 1 0.56 -6.84 9.24
C MET A 1 -0.49 -5.90 8.60
N HIS A 2 -1.05 -6.22 7.42
CA HIS A 2 -2.11 -5.41 6.78
C HIS A 2 -3.30 -5.09 7.70
N ASN A 3 -3.95 -6.10 8.29
CA ASN A 3 -5.12 -5.89 9.17
C ASN A 3 -4.81 -5.07 10.43
N ASN A 4 -3.57 -5.11 10.94
CA ASN A 4 -3.18 -4.27 12.07
C ASN A 4 -3.20 -2.78 11.66
N PHE A 5 -2.63 -2.46 10.50
CA PHE A 5 -2.68 -1.09 9.99
C PHE A 5 -4.09 -0.64 9.62
N ARG A 6 -4.89 -1.51 8.99
CA ARG A 6 -6.32 -1.24 8.73
C ARG A 6 -7.07 -0.88 10.02
N SER A 7 -6.79 -1.58 11.12
CA SER A 7 -7.35 -1.27 12.44
C SER A 7 -6.88 0.09 12.99
N LEU A 8 -5.59 0.45 12.82
CA LEU A 8 -5.08 1.78 13.20
C LEU A 8 -5.75 2.90 12.41
N VAL A 9 -5.95 2.72 11.10
CA VAL A 9 -6.68 3.69 10.27
C VAL A 9 -8.14 3.77 10.71
N ALA A 10 -8.82 2.62 10.85
CA ALA A 10 -10.23 2.55 11.23
C ALA A 10 -10.53 3.22 12.57
N THR A 11 -9.60 3.15 13.52
CA THR A 11 -9.71 3.76 14.85
C THR A 11 -9.24 5.22 14.90
N GLY A 12 -8.86 5.83 13.77
CA GLY A 12 -8.38 7.21 13.71
C GLY A 12 -7.02 7.43 14.38
N ARG A 13 -6.20 6.37 14.49
CA ARG A 13 -4.90 6.37 15.17
C ARG A 13 -3.71 6.41 14.21
N ALA A 14 -3.94 6.18 12.92
CA ALA A 14 -2.91 6.28 11.89
C ALA A 14 -2.62 7.75 11.55
N ARG A 15 -1.33 8.12 11.53
CA ARG A 15 -0.88 9.47 11.18
C ARG A 15 -1.13 9.76 9.70
N ASN A 16 -1.63 10.95 9.41
CA ASN A 16 -1.78 11.49 8.06
C ASN A 16 -0.76 12.61 7.85
N GLY A 17 0.11 12.47 6.85
CA GLY A 17 1.18 13.43 6.55
C GLY A 17 0.73 14.72 5.86
N GLU A 18 -0.57 14.89 5.63
CA GLU A 18 -1.09 16.03 4.88
C GLU A 18 -0.93 17.33 5.69
N TYR A 19 -1.37 17.32 6.96
CA TYR A 19 -1.18 18.43 7.89
C TYR A 19 -0.40 18.04 9.15
N PRO A 20 0.29 19.00 9.81
CA PRO A 20 0.98 18.73 11.07
C PRO A 20 0.04 18.17 12.14
N ASN A 21 0.49 17.12 12.84
CA ASN A 21 -0.24 16.47 13.92
C ASN A 21 -1.61 15.87 13.55
N GLU A 22 -1.85 15.64 12.25
CA GLU A 22 -3.10 15.05 11.77
C GLU A 22 -3.07 13.51 11.81
N ASN A 23 -4.23 12.91 12.07
CA ASN A 23 -4.49 11.50 11.85
C ASN A 23 -5.54 11.34 10.74
N ALA A 24 -5.52 10.19 10.06
CA ALA A 24 -6.64 9.82 9.21
C ALA A 24 -7.93 9.74 10.05
N PRO A 25 -9.08 10.19 9.54
CA PRO A 25 -10.34 10.09 10.26
C PRO A 25 -10.73 8.61 10.47
N PRO A 26 -11.50 8.29 11.53
CA PRO A 26 -11.97 6.93 11.76
C PRO A 26 -12.85 6.46 10.60
N ALA A 27 -12.77 5.16 10.29
CA ALA A 27 -13.58 4.55 9.25
C ALA A 27 -14.84 3.95 9.86
N SER A 28 -16.02 4.27 9.32
CA SER A 28 -17.29 3.64 9.73
C SER A 28 -17.36 2.16 9.34
N ARG A 29 -16.68 1.79 8.25
CA ARG A 29 -16.56 0.41 7.77
C ARG A 29 -15.20 0.20 7.10
N MET A 30 -14.34 -0.57 7.77
CA MET A 30 -13.08 -1.05 7.23
C MET A 30 -13.11 -2.57 7.23
N ASP A 31 -13.30 -3.19 6.06
CA ASP A 31 -13.49 -4.64 5.97
C ASP A 31 -12.21 -5.40 6.42
N LEU A 32 -12.35 -6.64 6.87
CA LEU A 32 -11.19 -7.46 7.22
C LEU A 32 -10.57 -8.02 5.93
N MET A 33 -9.25 -7.96 5.81
CA MET A 33 -8.56 -8.63 4.70
C MET A 33 -8.35 -10.11 5.02
N GLU A 34 -8.76 -10.98 4.11
CA GLU A 34 -8.52 -12.42 4.17
C GLU A 34 -7.43 -12.83 3.18
N TYR A 35 -6.76 -13.94 3.46
CA TYR A 35 -5.74 -14.48 2.57
C TYR A 35 -6.40 -15.22 1.41
N ASP A 36 -5.96 -14.95 0.18
CA ASP A 36 -6.45 -15.62 -1.03
C ASP A 36 -5.28 -16.26 -1.76
N CYS A 37 -5.32 -17.58 -1.90
CA CYS A 37 -4.28 -18.36 -2.58
C CYS A 37 -4.19 -18.04 -4.08
N HIS A 38 -5.26 -17.59 -4.73
CA HIS A 38 -5.21 -17.17 -6.14
C HIS A 38 -4.45 -15.84 -6.28
N ALA A 39 -4.67 -14.90 -5.36
CA ALA A 39 -3.91 -13.67 -5.29
C ALA A 39 -2.41 -13.94 -5.04
N GLU A 40 -2.11 -14.88 -4.13
CA GLU A 40 -0.74 -15.34 -3.88
C GLU A 40 -0.10 -15.92 -5.14
N GLN A 41 -0.79 -16.79 -5.86
CA GLN A 41 -0.24 -17.41 -7.07
C GLN A 41 0.10 -16.37 -8.15
N LEU A 42 -0.77 -15.37 -8.35
CA LEU A 42 -0.51 -14.25 -9.26
C LEU A 42 0.72 -13.45 -8.82
N ALA A 43 0.79 -13.10 -7.53
CA ALA A 43 1.92 -12.35 -6.97
C ALA A 43 3.24 -13.12 -7.06
N LEU A 44 3.23 -14.43 -6.77
CA LEU A 44 4.40 -15.31 -6.83
C LEU A 44 4.88 -15.48 -8.27
N SER A 45 3.95 -15.71 -9.22
CA SER A 45 4.28 -15.80 -10.64
C SER A 45 4.94 -14.52 -11.15
N HIS A 46 4.45 -13.36 -10.72
CA HIS A 46 5.04 -12.09 -11.09
C HIS A 46 6.39 -11.84 -10.43
N ALA A 47 6.52 -12.07 -9.12
CA ALA A 47 7.80 -11.96 -8.42
C ALA A 47 8.88 -12.85 -9.06
N GLY A 48 8.52 -14.05 -9.50
CA GLY A 48 9.41 -14.98 -10.21
C GLY A 48 9.86 -14.52 -11.61
N SER A 49 9.14 -13.59 -12.24
CA SER A 49 9.55 -13.00 -13.53
C SER A 49 10.70 -12.00 -13.40
N CYS A 50 10.96 -11.52 -12.17
CA CYS A 50 11.91 -10.46 -11.87
C CYS A 50 11.67 -9.14 -12.63
N ASP A 51 10.47 -8.93 -13.19
CA ASP A 51 10.08 -7.62 -13.70
C ASP A 51 9.97 -6.63 -12.53
N ARG A 52 10.51 -5.44 -12.73
CA ARG A 52 10.57 -4.36 -11.75
C ARG A 52 9.39 -3.39 -11.92
N ARG A 53 8.31 -3.85 -12.56
CA ARG A 53 7.15 -3.06 -12.97
C ARG A 53 5.88 -3.78 -12.57
N GLU A 54 4.78 -3.04 -12.42
CA GLU A 54 3.49 -3.65 -12.12
C GLU A 54 2.98 -4.46 -13.32
N ILE A 55 2.30 -5.57 -13.04
CA ILE A 55 1.55 -6.33 -14.02
C ILE A 55 0.46 -5.43 -14.61
N PRO A 56 0.26 -5.42 -15.94
CA PRO A 56 -0.85 -4.68 -16.52
C PRO A 56 -2.20 -5.22 -16.03
N PRO A 57 -3.24 -4.37 -15.82
CA PRO A 57 -4.50 -4.78 -15.21
C PRO A 57 -5.19 -5.97 -15.89
N PHE A 58 -5.08 -6.10 -17.21
CA PHE A 58 -5.69 -7.20 -17.97
C PHE A 58 -5.11 -8.58 -17.58
N ALA A 59 -3.88 -8.64 -17.07
CA ALA A 59 -3.22 -9.88 -16.66
C ALA A 59 -3.40 -10.21 -15.17
N ARG A 60 -4.18 -9.39 -14.45
CA ARG A 60 -4.58 -9.61 -13.05
C ARG A 60 -6.08 -9.28 -12.84
N PRO A 61 -6.99 -9.97 -13.56
CA PRO A 61 -8.41 -9.65 -13.52
C PRO A 61 -8.96 -9.81 -12.10
N GLY A 62 -9.58 -8.75 -11.57
CA GLY A 62 -10.13 -8.73 -10.21
C GLY A 62 -9.11 -8.44 -9.11
N TYR A 63 -7.83 -8.23 -9.45
CA TYR A 63 -6.77 -7.98 -8.47
C TYR A 63 -5.99 -6.69 -8.73
N SER A 64 -5.73 -5.95 -7.66
CA SER A 64 -4.88 -4.78 -7.64
C SER A 64 -3.51 -5.12 -7.05
N GLU A 65 -2.43 -4.49 -7.52
CA GLU A 65 -1.06 -4.86 -7.15
C GLU A 65 -0.27 -3.69 -6.54
N ASN A 66 0.52 -3.99 -5.50
CA ASN A 66 1.61 -3.16 -5.02
C ASN A 66 2.93 -3.94 -5.15
N ILE A 67 3.97 -3.35 -5.73
CA ILE A 67 5.32 -3.94 -5.79
C ILE A 67 6.31 -3.21 -4.89
N HIS A 68 7.26 -3.95 -4.34
CA HIS A 68 8.38 -3.40 -3.58
C HIS A 68 9.66 -4.12 -3.96
N ILE A 69 10.72 -3.36 -4.25
CA ILE A 69 11.99 -3.90 -4.71
C ILE A 69 13.07 -3.44 -3.73
N LEU A 70 13.82 -4.42 -3.23
CA LEU A 70 15.05 -4.19 -2.50
C LEU A 70 16.21 -4.38 -3.47
N ASP A 71 17.11 -3.41 -3.56
CA ASP A 71 18.34 -3.53 -4.34
C ASP A 71 19.41 -4.32 -3.57
N THR A 72 19.02 -5.44 -2.97
CA THR A 72 19.86 -6.38 -2.24
C THR A 72 19.19 -7.75 -2.13
N THR A 73 19.99 -8.81 -2.13
CA THR A 73 19.55 -10.19 -1.88
C THR A 73 19.93 -10.68 -0.48
N ALA A 74 20.52 -9.82 0.36
CA ALA A 74 20.97 -10.18 1.70
C ALA A 74 19.86 -10.14 2.77
N THR A 75 18.62 -9.81 2.37
CA THR A 75 17.45 -9.73 3.26
C THR A 75 16.69 -11.05 3.24
N ASP A 76 16.33 -11.56 4.41
CA ASP A 76 15.48 -12.74 4.52
C ASP A 76 14.01 -12.44 4.13
N LEU A 77 13.21 -13.49 3.98
CA LEU A 77 11.82 -13.35 3.54
C LEU A 77 11.00 -12.47 4.50
N LEU A 78 11.18 -12.65 5.82
CA LEU A 78 10.43 -11.89 6.82
C LEU A 78 10.81 -10.40 6.78
N GLY A 79 12.09 -10.08 6.71
CA GLY A 79 12.60 -8.73 6.59
C GLY A 79 12.14 -8.06 5.29
N ALA A 80 12.11 -8.79 4.17
CA ALA A 80 11.61 -8.29 2.90
C ALA A 80 10.11 -7.92 2.99
N ILE A 81 9.27 -8.78 3.57
CA ILE A 81 7.84 -8.52 3.75
C ILE A 81 7.62 -7.33 4.69
N GLN A 82 8.37 -7.26 5.80
CA GLN A 82 8.29 -6.13 6.74
C GLN A 82 8.68 -4.82 6.07
N ASN A 83 9.73 -4.80 5.25
CA ASN A 83 10.15 -3.60 4.53
C ASN A 83 9.11 -3.13 3.51
N ALA A 84 8.56 -4.07 2.73
CA ALA A 84 7.51 -3.78 1.77
C ALA A 84 6.28 -3.14 2.44
N ILE A 85 5.76 -3.79 3.49
CA ILE A 85 4.56 -3.32 4.19
C ILE A 85 4.83 -1.98 4.90
N ALA A 86 5.98 -1.82 5.55
CA ALA A 86 6.36 -0.56 6.18
C ALA A 86 6.42 0.57 5.15
N SER A 87 6.98 0.31 3.96
CA SER A 87 7.05 1.29 2.88
C SER A 87 5.67 1.71 2.39
N PHE A 88 4.76 0.76 2.12
CA PHE A 88 3.40 1.07 1.66
C PHE A 88 2.60 1.86 2.69
N ILE A 89 2.71 1.48 3.96
CA ILE A 89 2.04 2.16 5.07
C ILE A 89 2.61 3.57 5.30
N PHE A 90 3.92 3.73 5.10
CA PHE A 90 4.59 5.01 5.30
C PHE A 90 4.05 6.10 4.38
N GLU A 91 3.51 5.76 3.20
CA GLU A 91 2.89 6.71 2.28
C GLU A 91 1.84 7.59 2.99
N LEU A 92 0.94 7.01 3.79
CA LEU A 92 -0.05 7.80 4.52
C LEU A 92 0.60 8.74 5.54
N ARG A 93 1.62 8.27 6.27
CA ARG A 93 2.30 9.07 7.31
C ARG A 93 3.20 10.16 6.73
N GLY A 94 3.96 9.84 5.69
CA GLY A 94 5.00 10.70 5.13
C GLY A 94 4.48 11.65 4.08
N ASN A 95 3.56 11.17 3.23
CA ASN A 95 3.01 11.92 2.11
C ASN A 95 1.62 12.48 2.43
N GLY A 96 0.78 11.69 3.09
CA GLY A 96 -0.58 12.08 3.47
C GLY A 96 -1.58 12.08 2.32
N ILE A 97 -2.86 12.25 2.64
CA ILE A 97 -3.98 12.40 1.71
C ILE A 97 -4.85 13.54 2.26
N PRO A 98 -5.56 14.33 1.42
CA PRO A 98 -6.50 15.33 1.93
C PRO A 98 -7.42 14.79 3.02
N SER A 99 -7.76 15.61 4.02
CA SER A 99 -8.49 15.18 5.23
C SER A 99 -9.87 14.55 4.95
N ASN A 100 -10.44 14.79 3.76
CA ASN A 100 -11.66 14.14 3.29
C ASN A 100 -11.45 12.69 2.79
N MET A 101 -10.21 12.20 2.80
CA MET A 101 -9.79 10.86 2.36
C MET A 101 -10.12 10.52 0.90
N ILE A 102 -10.31 11.53 0.05
CA ILE A 102 -10.62 11.33 -1.37
C ILE A 102 -9.33 11.32 -2.19
N LEU A 103 -9.03 10.18 -2.81
CA LEU A 103 -7.95 10.06 -3.79
C LEU A 103 -8.42 10.57 -5.15
N THR A 104 -8.23 11.86 -5.42
CA THR A 104 -8.52 12.46 -6.73
C THR A 104 -7.35 12.26 -7.70
N PRO A 105 -7.57 12.39 -9.03
CA PRO A 105 -6.48 12.40 -10.00
C PRO A 105 -5.39 13.43 -9.67
N GLN A 106 -5.76 14.60 -9.13
CA GLN A 106 -4.81 15.64 -8.74
C GLN A 106 -3.94 15.20 -7.54
N VAL A 107 -4.55 14.52 -6.55
CA VAL A 107 -3.80 13.96 -5.42
C VAL A 107 -2.85 12.86 -5.90
N PHE A 108 -3.30 12.03 -6.84
CA PHE A 108 -2.48 10.96 -7.41
C PHE A 108 -1.30 11.49 -8.25
N GLN A 109 -1.51 12.58 -9.01
CA GLN A 109 -0.52 13.15 -9.93
C GLN A 109 0.39 14.22 -9.30
N ARG A 110 0.28 14.48 -8.00
CA ARG A 110 1.07 15.54 -7.34
C ARG A 110 2.57 15.24 -7.38
N THR A 111 3.38 16.28 -7.60
CA THR A 111 4.84 16.18 -7.74
C THR A 111 5.61 16.31 -6.42
N ARG A 112 4.89 16.61 -5.32
CA ARG A 112 5.42 16.66 -3.95
C ARG A 112 4.55 15.81 -3.07
N ARG A 113 5.15 15.10 -2.11
CA ARG A 113 4.46 14.13 -1.25
C ARG A 113 3.73 13.06 -2.08
N THR A 114 4.32 12.57 -3.17
CA THR A 114 3.58 11.74 -4.13
C THR A 114 3.19 10.39 -3.51
N VAL A 115 1.91 10.03 -3.61
CA VAL A 115 1.42 8.71 -3.19
C VAL A 115 1.53 7.76 -4.39
N THR A 116 2.64 7.03 -4.46
CA THR A 116 3.00 6.26 -5.68
C THR A 116 2.75 4.77 -5.58
N ARG A 117 2.55 4.25 -4.36
CA ARG A 117 2.44 2.82 -4.07
C ARG A 117 1.03 2.45 -3.62
N VAL A 118 0.05 2.92 -4.38
CA VAL A 118 -1.36 2.56 -4.21
C VAL A 118 -1.83 1.92 -5.50
N ALA A 119 -2.34 0.71 -5.38
CA ALA A 119 -2.84 -0.03 -6.51
C ALA A 119 -4.09 0.67 -7.10
N LYS A 120 -4.16 0.71 -8.43
CA LYS A 120 -5.33 1.19 -9.19
C LYS A 120 -6.50 0.22 -9.12
#